data_AF-A0A1B8H7W7-F1
#
_entry.id   AF-A0A1B8H7W7-F1
#
_cell.length_a   1.000
_cell.length_b   1.000
_cell.length_c   1.000
_cell.angle_alpha   90.00
_cell.angle_beta   90.00
_cell.angle_gamma   90.00
#
_symmetry.space_group_name_H-M   'P 1'
#
loop_
_entity.id
_entity.type
_entity.pdbx_description
1 polymer ?
#
loop_
_entity_poly.entity_id
_entity_poly.type
_entity_poly.pdbx_seq_one_letter_code
_entity_poly.pdbx_strand_id
1 'polypeptide(L)'
;MTTTVTFSQAAKEVSLKYKDFIKLLLQFGLIKSLGVIDVCEFKKSGRKNYKTERYEGRFIIDSKATPRKLADGSSIPQQHLDECIILEFIKCKKMYDEKMAEISLPAL
;
A
#
# COMPACT_ATOMS: atom_id res chain seq x y z
N MET A 1 -12.84 4.44 16.51
CA MET A 1 -12.37 3.14 16.00
C MET A 1 -11.51 3.42 14.79
N THR A 2 -10.29 2.90 14.73
CA THR A 2 -9.49 2.99 13.50
C THR A 2 -10.02 1.93 12.55
N THR A 3 -10.65 2.37 11.46
CA THR A 3 -11.08 1.47 10.39
C THR A 3 -9.88 1.19 9.50
N THR A 4 -9.63 -0.09 9.22
CA THR A 4 -8.51 -0.49 8.36
C THR A 4 -9.02 -1.07 7.05
N VAL A 5 -8.35 -0.74 5.96
CA VAL A 5 -8.62 -1.29 4.63
C VAL A 5 -7.38 -1.99 4.08
N THR A 6 -7.57 -3.01 3.26
CA THR A 6 -6.46 -3.57 2.49
C THR A 6 -6.02 -2.56 1.41
N PHE A 7 -4.76 -2.63 1.00
CA PHE A 7 -4.23 -1.83 -0.11
C PHE A 7 -5.09 -1.96 -1.39
N SER A 8 -5.62 -3.16 -1.68
CA SER A 8 -6.48 -3.40 -2.83
C SER A 8 -7.85 -2.74 -2.69
N GLN A 9 -8.40 -2.66 -1.48
CA GLN A 9 -9.66 -1.94 -1.23
C GLN A 9 -9.45 -0.43 -1.41
N ALA A 10 -8.41 0.14 -0.80
CA ALA A 10 -8.09 1.56 -0.96
C ALA A 10 -7.85 1.94 -2.43
N ALA A 11 -7.12 1.10 -3.18
CA ALA A 11 -6.90 1.33 -4.62
C ALA A 11 -8.22 1.36 -5.42
N LYS A 12 -9.16 0.46 -5.12
CA LYS A 12 -10.48 0.44 -5.77
C LYS A 12 -11.29 1.68 -5.42
N GLU A 13 -11.22 2.14 -4.19
CA GLU A 13 -11.98 3.29 -3.70
C GLU A 13 -11.57 4.59 -4.42
N VAL A 14 -10.28 4.72 -4.77
CA VAL A 14 -9.78 5.83 -5.58
C VAL A 14 -9.77 5.52 -7.08
N SER A 15 -10.44 4.45 -7.52
CA SER A 15 -10.56 4.04 -8.93
C SER A 15 -9.22 3.85 -9.66
N LEU A 16 -8.21 3.33 -8.95
CA LEU A 16 -6.89 3.04 -9.50
C LEU A 16 -6.57 1.55 -9.52
N LYS A 17 -5.73 1.14 -10.48
CA LYS A 17 -5.08 -0.16 -10.42
C LYS A 17 -4.15 -0.18 -9.22
N TYR A 18 -4.08 -1.33 -8.54
CA TYR A 18 -3.24 -1.55 -7.37
C TYR A 18 -1.80 -1.03 -7.55
N LYS A 19 -1.16 -1.36 -8.69
CA LYS A 19 0.23 -0.95 -8.95
C LYS A 19 0.40 0.57 -9.04
N ASP A 20 -0.53 1.25 -9.70
CA ASP A 20 -0.49 2.71 -9.87
C ASP A 20 -0.76 3.42 -8.53
N PHE A 21 -1.71 2.88 -7.74
CA PHE A 21 -1.97 3.36 -6.40
C PHE A 21 -0.74 3.28 -5.49
N ILE A 22 -0.08 2.12 -5.42
CA ILE A 22 1.15 1.95 -4.64
C ILE A 22 2.25 2.91 -5.10
N LYS A 23 2.45 3.05 -6.42
CA LYS A 23 3.46 3.96 -6.98
C LYS A 23 3.21 5.41 -6.53
N LEU A 24 1.95 5.86 -6.58
CA LEU A 24 1.58 7.21 -6.16
C LEU A 24 1.69 7.39 -4.65
N LEU A 25 1.33 6.39 -3.83
CA LEU A 25 1.54 6.46 -2.38
C LEU A 25 3.03 6.67 -2.03
N LEU A 26 3.92 5.95 -2.71
CA LEU A 26 5.37 6.13 -2.55
C LEU A 26 5.84 7.50 -3.05
N GLN A 27 5.35 7.92 -4.22
CA GLN A 27 5.71 9.21 -4.81
C GLN A 27 5.25 10.41 -3.97
N PHE A 28 4.08 10.30 -3.32
CA PHE A 28 3.55 11.32 -2.42
C PHE A 28 4.15 11.22 -1.00
N GLY A 29 4.99 10.23 -0.72
CA GLY A 29 5.58 10.02 0.60
C GLY A 29 4.57 9.62 1.68
N LEU A 30 3.39 9.14 1.29
CA LEU A 30 2.36 8.67 2.24
C LEU A 30 2.74 7.32 2.87
N ILE A 31 3.54 6.55 2.15
CA ILE A 31 4.22 5.34 2.62
C ILE A 31 5.66 5.33 2.09
N LYS A 32 6.52 4.54 2.73
CA LYS A 32 7.90 4.27 2.28
C LYS A 32 8.14 2.77 2.23
N SER A 33 8.86 2.29 1.22
CA SER A 33 9.24 0.88 1.14
C SER A 33 10.35 0.56 2.14
N LEU A 34 10.17 -0.52 2.89
CA LEU A 34 11.17 -1.16 3.74
C LEU A 34 11.89 -2.31 3.02
N GLY A 35 11.43 -2.69 1.84
CA GLY A 35 11.97 -3.80 1.06
C GLY A 35 11.04 -5.02 1.00
N VAL A 36 11.51 -6.01 0.25
CA VAL A 36 10.76 -7.22 -0.07
C VAL A 36 11.18 -8.36 0.83
N ILE A 37 10.21 -9.08 1.37
CA ILE A 37 10.44 -10.28 2.19
C ILE A 37 9.80 -11.51 1.55
N ASP A 38 10.38 -12.67 1.83
CA ASP A 38 9.80 -13.97 1.47
C ASP A 38 8.82 -14.43 2.55
N VAL A 39 7.61 -14.77 2.11
CA VAL A 39 6.53 -15.28 2.96
C VAL A 39 6.01 -16.62 2.42
N CYS A 40 5.34 -17.34 3.29
CA CYS A 40 4.87 -18.69 3.10
C CYS A 40 3.37 -18.77 3.41
N GLU A 41 2.60 -19.36 2.50
CA GLU A 41 1.23 -19.80 2.73
C GLU A 41 1.17 -21.33 2.73
N PHE A 42 0.62 -21.90 3.80
CA PHE A 42 0.33 -23.33 3.88
C PHE A 42 -1.09 -23.57 3.37
N LYS A 43 -1.23 -24.22 2.21
CA LYS A 43 -2.52 -24.62 1.64
C LYS A 43 -2.67 -26.13 1.71
N LYS A 44 -3.90 -26.64 1.51
CA LYS A 44 -4.15 -28.09 1.41
C LYS A 44 -3.28 -28.75 0.32
N SER A 45 -2.96 -28.00 -0.75
CA SER A 45 -2.10 -28.44 -1.85
C SER A 45 -0.59 -28.33 -1.57
N GLY A 46 -0.19 -28.00 -0.33
CA GLY A 46 1.20 -27.83 0.06
C GLY A 46 1.61 -26.38 0.35
N ARG A 47 2.91 -26.19 0.52
CA ARG A 47 3.56 -24.92 0.87
C ARG A 47 3.76 -24.05 -0.38
N LYS A 48 3.28 -22.81 -0.36
CA LYS A 48 3.53 -21.82 -1.40
C LYS A 48 4.35 -20.66 -0.84
N ASN A 49 5.55 -20.47 -1.38
CA ASN A 49 6.37 -19.29 -1.07
C ASN A 49 6.10 -18.18 -2.10
N TYR A 50 6.08 -16.93 -1.65
CA TYR A 50 5.98 -15.76 -2.52
C TYR A 50 6.59 -14.53 -1.82
N LYS A 51 6.86 -13.51 -2.61
CA LYS A 51 7.44 -12.26 -2.13
C LYS A 51 6.35 -11.24 -1.81
N THR A 52 6.51 -10.51 -0.71
CA THR A 52 5.66 -9.36 -0.36
C THR A 52 6.54 -8.19 0.00
N GLU A 53 6.19 -7.01 -0.50
CA GLU A 53 6.84 -5.77 -0.10
C GLU A 53 6.31 -5.31 1.26
N ARG A 54 7.17 -4.70 2.06
CA ARG A 54 6.86 -4.13 3.36
C ARG A 54 6.95 -2.62 3.28
N TYR A 55 6.05 -1.95 3.99
CA TYR A 55 5.98 -0.50 4.00
C TYR A 55 6.05 0.05 5.42
N GLU A 56 6.54 1.26 5.56
CA GLU A 56 6.41 2.10 6.75
C GLU A 56 5.65 3.38 6.42
N GLY A 57 5.13 4.05 7.44
CA GLY A 57 4.39 5.30 7.30
C GLY A 57 3.28 5.40 8.33
N ARG A 58 2.79 6.63 8.56
CA ARG A 58 1.76 6.91 9.59
C ARG A 58 0.45 6.15 9.37
N PHE A 59 0.18 5.74 8.13
CA PHE A 59 -1.03 5.05 7.73
C PHE A 59 -0.87 3.52 7.66
N ILE A 60 0.33 2.99 7.89
CA ILE A 60 0.56 1.54 7.87
C ILE A 60 0.13 0.96 9.21
N ILE A 61 -0.80 0.00 9.16
CA ILE A 61 -1.27 -0.71 10.35
C ILE A 61 -0.88 -2.18 10.24
N ASP A 62 -0.08 -2.65 11.20
CA ASP A 62 0.28 -4.05 11.33
C ASP A 62 -0.82 -4.83 12.06
N SER A 63 -1.60 -5.60 11.29
CA SER A 63 -2.62 -6.48 11.81
C SER A 63 -2.03 -7.84 12.22
N LYS A 64 -2.17 -8.15 13.51
CA LYS A 64 -1.83 -9.47 14.07
C LYS A 64 -2.98 -10.49 13.95
N ALA A 65 -4.14 -10.09 13.43
CA ALA A 65 -5.30 -10.97 13.30
C ALA A 65 -5.08 -12.06 12.24
N THR A 66 -4.36 -11.73 11.17
CA THR A 66 -4.06 -12.63 10.04
C THR A 66 -2.58 -12.57 9.66
N PRO A 67 -1.67 -13.02 10.54
CA PRO A 67 -0.25 -12.92 10.28
C PRO A 67 0.17 -13.83 9.12
N ARG A 68 1.19 -13.40 8.37
CA ARG A 68 1.86 -14.24 7.36
C ARG A 68 2.97 -15.04 8.01
N LYS A 69 3.25 -16.23 7.48
CA LYS A 69 4.39 -17.04 7.92
C LYS A 69 5.64 -16.69 7.12
N LEU A 70 6.79 -16.64 7.79
CA LEU A 70 8.10 -16.58 7.16
C LEU A 70 8.61 -17.99 6.87
N ALA A 71 9.72 -18.08 6.14
CA ALA A 71 10.27 -19.36 5.70
C ALA A 71 10.77 -20.25 6.86
N ASP A 72 11.18 -19.62 7.96
CA ASP A 72 11.63 -20.22 9.22
C ASP A 72 10.47 -20.61 10.17
N GLY A 73 9.22 -20.41 9.75
CA GLY A 73 8.02 -20.72 10.55
C GLY A 73 7.59 -19.61 11.52
N SER A 74 8.39 -18.56 11.67
CA SER A 74 8.00 -17.36 12.42
C SER A 74 6.85 -16.61 11.72
N SER A 75 6.24 -15.68 12.44
CA SER A 75 5.07 -14.93 11.97
C SER A 75 5.39 -13.44 11.85
N ILE A 76 4.92 -12.82 10.77
CA ILE A 76 4.94 -11.37 10.56
C ILE A 76 3.51 -10.84 10.43
N PRO A 77 3.18 -9.66 11.00
CA PRO A 77 1.87 -9.05 10.81
C PRO A 77 1.53 -8.80 9.34
N GLN A 78 0.24 -8.87 8.99
CA GLN A 78 -0.23 -8.40 7.70
C GLN A 78 -0.39 -6.87 7.75
N GLN A 79 0.05 -6.18 6.70
CA GLN A 79 -0.09 -4.72 6.61
C GLN A 79 -1.42 -4.33 5.97
N HIS A 80 -2.16 -3.49 6.67
CA HIS A 80 -3.31 -2.75 6.19
C HIS A 80 -3.00 -1.26 6.17
N LEU A 81 -3.94 -0.51 5.62
CA LEU A 81 -3.94 0.93 5.63
C LEU A 81 -5.00 1.42 6.61
N ASP A 82 -4.68 2.48 7.35
CA ASP A 82 -5.69 3.35 7.96
C ASP A 82 -6.55 3.95 6.83
N GLU A 83 -7.88 3.89 6.93
CA GLU A 83 -8.77 4.41 5.88
C GLU A 83 -8.53 5.91 5.60
N CYS A 84 -8.07 6.68 6.59
CA CYS A 84 -7.77 8.10 6.41
C CYS A 84 -6.72 8.37 5.32
N ILE A 85 -5.94 7.36 4.91
CA ILE A 85 -5.01 7.49 3.77
C ILE A 85 -5.73 7.85 2.47
N ILE A 86 -7.00 7.44 2.30
CA ILE A 86 -7.76 7.68 1.07
C ILE A 86 -7.99 9.19 0.89
N LEU A 87 -8.39 9.88 1.96
CA LEU A 87 -8.58 11.33 1.95
C LEU A 87 -7.26 12.06 1.69
N GLU A 88 -6.18 11.65 2.36
CA GLU A 88 -4.86 12.27 2.14
C GLU A 88 -4.35 12.00 0.72
N PHE A 89 -4.57 10.79 0.19
CA PHE A 89 -4.23 10.45 -1.18
C PHE A 89 -4.94 11.34 -2.19
N ILE A 90 -6.26 11.55 -2.04
CA ILE A 90 -7.06 12.40 -2.93
C ILE A 90 -6.51 13.84 -2.90
N LYS A 91 -6.17 14.36 -1.72
CA LYS A 91 -5.57 15.69 -1.56
C LYS A 91 -4.23 15.78 -2.30
N CYS A 92 -3.31 14.84 -2.08
CA CYS A 92 -2.03 14.80 -2.77
C CYS A 92 -2.19 14.67 -4.30
N LYS A 93 -3.14 13.83 -4.74
CA LYS A 93 -3.41 13.61 -6.17
C LYS A 93 -3.92 14.86 -6.86
N LYS A 94 -4.83 15.60 -6.21
CA LYS A 94 -5.32 16.89 -6.72
C LYS A 94 -4.19 17.89 -6.92
N MET A 95 -3.36 18.08 -5.89
CA MET A 95 -2.20 18.99 -5.97
C MET A 95 -1.20 18.57 -7.06
N TYR A 96 -1.00 17.26 -7.22
CA TYR A 96 -0.14 16.72 -8.27
C TYR A 96 -0.70 17.02 -9.67
N ASP A 97 -2.00 16.81 -9.88
CA ASP A 97 -2.63 17.04 -11.18
C ASP A 97 -2.66 18.52 -11.56
N GLU A 98 -2.93 19.41 -10.60
CA GLU A 98 -2.86 20.87 -10.79
C GLU A 98 -1.45 21.29 -11.23
N LYS A 99 -0.43 20.80 -10.52
CA LYS A 99 0.97 21.08 -10.86
C LYS A 99 1.36 20.57 -12.25
N MET A 100 0.87 19.39 -12.64
CA MET A 100 1.15 18.82 -13.97
C MET A 100 0.43 19.58 -15.08
N ALA A 101 -0.76 20.13 -14.82
CA ALA A 101 -1.47 20.98 -15.75
C ALA A 101 -0.75 22.32 -15.99
N GLU A 102 -0.21 22.94 -14.94
CA GLU A 102 0.58 24.18 -15.05
C GLU A 102 1.84 24.01 -15.90
N ILE A 103 2.55 22.88 -15.74
CA ILE A 103 3.77 22.57 -16.51
C ILE A 103 3.46 22.31 -17.99
N SER A 104 2.21 21.91 -18.31
CA SER A 104 1.82 21.54 -19.67
C SER A 104 1.32 22.71 -20.53
N LEU A 105 1.24 23.92 -19.98
CA LEU A 105 0.92 25.13 -20.75
C LEU A 105 2.19 25.65 -21.45
N PRO A 106 2.20 25.80 -22.79
CA PRO A 106 3.31 26.44 -23.48
C PRO A 106 3.41 27.89 -22.99
N ALA A 107 4.63 28.32 -22.66
CA ALA A 107 4.92 29.72 -22.42
C ALA A 107 4.48 30.54 -23.64
N LEU A 108 3.52 31.45 -23.43
CA LEU A 108 3.05 32.43 -24.42
C LEU A 108 4.16 33.43 -24.74
#